data_AF-K3ZMD6-F1
#
_entry.id   AF-K3ZMD6-F1
#
_cell.length_a   1.000
_cell.length_b   1.000
_cell.length_c   1.000
_cell.angle_alpha   90.00
_cell.angle_beta   90.00
_cell.angle_gamma   90.00
#
_symmetry.space_group_name_H-M   'P 1'
#
loop_
_entity.id
_entity.type
_entity.pdbx_description
1 polymer ?
#
loop_
_entity_poly.entity_id
_entity_poly.type
_entity_poly.pdbx_seq_one_letter_code
_entity_poly.pdbx_strand_id
1 'polypeptide(L)'
;MTVEELLPIAVRKVLDAGRQLGAAEGRKRAKLVAETFPNLARAQHLQAYMDLEFVRSLDAAIDKRPFLRRTLAMAERAARAFPRSPVIASFHARLLFVLGEYDAAERECRRALDMKEPDDPQMDCIPAWSIGGENRGARLVSLACEFHELLNKILVAASDYWDSMSGESQRDGFLRLRFDVLQDEYRKVDRSCAFAMSDVRSFVEEHKAWRFWDCPICDRKKFVESGLLLSHMCNKHPRAVLPRLQSLLDRTTLGDEALESDDSLDGVTFCEDSAEQDMICFSKSSDVFKWLFYAPSSGVGAKPFPELLEQKREKGCMLLESIKDKLKTLPADKSSTEFSEALPRIRELWNEFLKASVLDYRGAILTLARSFLWRELKKCMTEDPELAAKKISATDIDAVFTKEVEPSRISFQPSQADGALMVSGDYEESDVDVKDESYEKPENNMESSDPAISVAEGNNDLYAKLDILDIDAKI
;
A
#
# COMPACT_ATOMS: atom_id res chain seq x y z
N MET A 1 -11.85 -33.03 -26.57
CA MET A 1 -10.90 -32.09 -25.94
C MET A 1 -11.68 -31.19 -25.01
N THR A 2 -11.20 -30.97 -23.80
CA THR A 2 -11.85 -30.04 -22.86
C THR A 2 -11.52 -28.59 -23.24
N VAL A 3 -12.31 -27.63 -22.74
CA VAL A 3 -12.06 -26.19 -22.94
C VAL A 3 -10.66 -25.79 -22.46
N GLU A 4 -10.17 -26.45 -21.42
CA GLU A 4 -8.84 -26.25 -20.82
C GLU A 4 -7.68 -26.70 -21.73
N GLU A 5 -7.92 -27.70 -22.59
CA GLU A 5 -6.93 -28.17 -23.58
C GLU A 5 -6.91 -27.30 -24.85
N LEU A 6 -8.06 -26.73 -25.22
CA LEU A 6 -8.22 -25.99 -26.47
C LEU A 6 -7.69 -24.56 -26.40
N LEU A 7 -7.89 -23.88 -25.26
CA LEU A 7 -7.48 -22.48 -25.12
C LEU A 7 -5.96 -22.27 -25.30
N PRO A 8 -5.05 -23.07 -24.71
CA PRO A 8 -3.61 -22.93 -24.93
C PRO A 8 -3.20 -23.07 -26.40
N ILE A 9 -3.86 -23.97 -27.14
CA ILE A 9 -3.61 -24.17 -28.57
C ILE A 9 -4.08 -22.96 -29.37
N ALA A 10 -5.30 -22.47 -29.10
CA ALA A 10 -5.85 -21.28 -29.75
C ALA A 10 -4.97 -20.05 -29.50
N VAL A 11 -4.54 -19.82 -28.25
CA VAL A 11 -3.61 -18.75 -27.87
C VAL A 11 -2.31 -18.86 -28.67
N ARG A 12 -1.72 -20.05 -28.77
CA ARG A 12 -0.47 -20.26 -29.53
C ARG A 12 -0.65 -19.92 -31.01
N LYS A 13 -1.73 -20.41 -31.64
CA LYS A 13 -2.05 -20.14 -33.05
C LYS A 13 -2.23 -18.64 -33.31
N VAL A 14 -2.86 -17.90 -32.39
CA VAL A 14 -3.00 -16.44 -32.48
C VAL A 14 -1.64 -15.74 -32.43
N LEU A 15 -0.77 -16.13 -31.49
CA LEU A 15 0.57 -15.56 -31.36
C LEU A 15 1.45 -15.88 -32.58
N ASP A 16 1.36 -17.10 -33.12
CA ASP A 16 2.06 -17.50 -34.35
C ASP A 16 1.58 -16.70 -35.55
N ALA A 17 0.26 -16.55 -35.73
CA ALA A 17 -0.30 -15.71 -36.77
C ALA A 17 0.13 -14.24 -36.64
N GLY A 18 0.18 -13.70 -35.42
CA GLY A 18 0.70 -12.36 -35.17
C GLY A 18 2.15 -12.18 -35.61
N ARG A 19 3.00 -13.19 -35.40
CA ARG A 19 4.41 -13.19 -35.84
C ARG A 19 4.58 -13.37 -37.35
N GLN A 20 3.82 -14.29 -37.94
CA GLN A 20 4.01 -14.71 -39.34
C GLN A 20 3.25 -13.83 -40.33
N LEU A 21 2.02 -13.43 -39.98
CA LEU A 21 1.08 -12.71 -40.84
C LEU A 21 0.90 -11.24 -40.41
N GLY A 22 1.49 -10.85 -39.28
CA GLY A 22 1.47 -9.50 -38.74
C GLY A 22 0.44 -9.28 -37.62
N ALA A 23 0.69 -8.25 -36.83
CA ALA A 23 -0.10 -7.96 -35.62
C ALA A 23 -1.58 -7.68 -35.88
N ALA A 24 -1.93 -7.16 -37.07
CA ALA A 24 -3.33 -6.93 -37.45
C ALA A 24 -4.14 -8.24 -37.55
N GLU A 25 -3.54 -9.29 -38.13
CA GLU A 25 -4.18 -10.61 -38.25
C GLU A 25 -4.24 -11.30 -36.88
N GLY A 26 -3.14 -11.25 -36.11
CA GLY A 26 -3.12 -11.73 -34.73
C GLY A 26 -4.22 -11.09 -33.87
N ARG A 27 -4.40 -9.77 -33.97
CA ARG A 27 -5.48 -9.03 -33.30
C ARG A 27 -6.87 -9.50 -33.70
N LYS A 28 -7.11 -9.72 -35.00
CA LYS A 28 -8.41 -10.22 -35.51
C LYS A 28 -8.74 -11.59 -34.92
N ARG A 29 -7.78 -12.51 -34.93
CA ARG A 29 -7.95 -13.87 -34.37
C ARG A 29 -8.09 -13.85 -32.85
N ALA A 30 -7.34 -13.00 -32.15
CA ALA A 30 -7.47 -12.82 -30.70
C ALA A 30 -8.88 -12.39 -30.28
N LYS A 31 -9.49 -11.47 -31.05
CA LYS A 31 -10.87 -11.05 -30.82
C LYS A 31 -11.84 -12.22 -30.95
N LEU A 32 -11.69 -13.05 -31.98
CA LEU A 32 -12.54 -14.22 -32.17
C LEU A 32 -12.38 -15.22 -31.02
N VAL A 33 -11.15 -15.50 -30.58
CA VAL A 33 -10.88 -16.36 -29.41
C VAL A 33 -11.58 -15.82 -28.15
N ALA A 34 -11.52 -14.51 -27.90
CA ALA A 34 -12.20 -13.89 -26.76
C ALA A 34 -13.74 -14.00 -26.86
N GLU A 35 -14.32 -13.92 -28.06
CA GLU A 35 -15.76 -14.10 -28.29
C GLU A 35 -16.18 -15.56 -28.11
N THR A 36 -15.33 -16.52 -28.52
CA THR A 36 -15.56 -17.96 -28.33
C THR A 36 -15.46 -18.37 -26.86
N PHE A 37 -14.55 -17.75 -26.10
CA PHE A 37 -14.26 -18.07 -24.70
C PHE A 37 -14.46 -16.85 -23.79
N PRO A 38 -15.69 -16.33 -23.63
CA PRO A 38 -15.97 -15.10 -22.89
C PRO A 38 -15.63 -15.19 -21.39
N ASN A 39 -15.74 -16.40 -20.81
CA ASN A 39 -15.58 -16.64 -19.38
C ASN A 39 -14.17 -17.05 -18.97
N LEU A 40 -13.19 -16.98 -19.88
CA LEU A 40 -11.81 -17.37 -19.60
C LEU A 40 -10.90 -16.14 -19.56
N ALA A 41 -10.25 -15.92 -18.42
CA ALA A 41 -9.37 -14.78 -18.15
C ALA A 41 -8.27 -14.64 -19.22
N ARG A 42 -7.53 -15.71 -19.49
CA ARG A 42 -6.52 -15.76 -20.55
C ARG A 42 -7.06 -15.39 -21.95
N ALA A 43 -8.28 -15.78 -22.30
CA ALA A 43 -8.86 -15.45 -23.61
C ALA A 43 -9.16 -13.94 -23.72
N GLN A 44 -9.77 -13.36 -22.68
CA GLN A 44 -10.02 -11.91 -22.63
C GLN A 44 -8.71 -11.11 -22.58
N HIS A 45 -7.71 -11.60 -21.84
CA HIS A 45 -6.39 -11.00 -21.79
C HIS A 45 -5.68 -11.03 -23.16
N LEU A 46 -5.79 -12.13 -23.91
CA LEU A 46 -5.20 -12.28 -25.26
C LEU A 46 -5.70 -11.20 -26.21
N GLN A 47 -6.99 -10.86 -26.16
CA GLN A 47 -7.55 -9.80 -27.00
C GLN A 47 -6.85 -8.46 -26.73
N ALA A 48 -6.73 -8.07 -25.47
CA ALA A 48 -6.08 -6.81 -25.10
C ALA A 48 -4.58 -6.83 -25.42
N TYR A 49 -3.90 -7.96 -25.17
CA TYR A 49 -2.49 -8.16 -25.49
C TYR A 49 -2.23 -8.00 -26.99
N MET A 50 -2.99 -8.67 -27.86
CA MET A 50 -2.80 -8.56 -29.32
C MET A 50 -3.25 -7.21 -29.89
N ASP A 51 -4.20 -6.52 -29.24
CA ASP A 51 -4.50 -5.13 -29.58
C ASP A 51 -3.28 -4.23 -29.27
N LEU A 52 -2.60 -4.43 -28.12
CA LEU A 52 -1.35 -3.72 -27.80
C LEU A 52 -0.23 -3.99 -28.82
N GLU A 53 0.00 -5.26 -29.20
CA GLU A 53 0.98 -5.61 -30.24
C GLU A 53 0.68 -4.92 -31.57
N PHE A 54 -0.61 -4.84 -31.93
CA PHE A 54 -1.03 -4.07 -33.10
C PHE A 54 -0.72 -2.57 -32.93
N VAL A 55 -1.02 -1.97 -31.77
CA VAL A 55 -0.71 -0.56 -31.49
C VAL A 55 0.79 -0.28 -31.58
N ARG A 56 1.64 -1.17 -31.06
CA ARG A 56 3.10 -1.09 -31.18
C ARG A 56 3.56 -1.05 -32.64
N SER A 57 2.94 -1.87 -33.49
CA SER A 57 3.29 -1.98 -34.92
C SER A 57 2.86 -0.78 -35.77
N LEU A 58 2.08 0.15 -35.22
CA LEU A 58 1.67 1.36 -35.94
C LEU A 58 2.88 2.26 -36.21
N ASP A 59 2.80 2.97 -37.34
CA ASP A 59 3.81 3.92 -37.81
C ASP A 59 4.31 4.85 -36.70
N ALA A 60 5.61 5.13 -36.68
CA ALA A 60 6.26 5.92 -35.65
C ALA A 60 5.74 7.36 -35.57
N ALA A 61 5.21 7.92 -36.67
CA ALA A 61 4.63 9.26 -36.71
C ALA A 61 3.27 9.37 -36.02
N ILE A 62 2.57 8.23 -35.85
CA ILE A 62 1.24 8.14 -35.25
C ILE A 62 1.36 8.21 -33.72
N ASP A 63 0.61 9.14 -33.11
CA ASP A 63 0.40 9.12 -31.66
C ASP A 63 -0.43 7.89 -31.29
N LYS A 64 0.14 7.03 -30.45
CA LYS A 64 -0.48 5.76 -30.06
C LYS A 64 -1.57 5.93 -29.02
N ARG A 65 -1.69 7.09 -28.38
CA ARG A 65 -2.65 7.38 -27.29
C ARG A 65 -4.11 6.99 -27.60
N PRO A 66 -4.72 7.35 -28.74
CA PRO A 66 -6.13 6.99 -29.00
C PRO A 66 -6.34 5.48 -29.13
N PHE A 67 -5.34 4.77 -29.65
CA PHE A 67 -5.38 3.32 -29.80
C PHE A 67 -5.15 2.63 -28.47
N LEU A 68 -4.24 3.13 -27.64
CA LEU A 68 -4.02 2.66 -26.27
C LEU A 68 -5.27 2.84 -25.39
N ARG A 69 -6.04 3.92 -25.53
CA ARG A 69 -7.32 4.06 -24.80
C ARG A 69 -8.33 2.98 -25.16
N ARG A 70 -8.36 2.54 -26.43
CA ARG A 70 -9.17 1.38 -26.83
C ARG A 70 -8.66 0.10 -26.18
N THR A 71 -7.34 -0.12 -26.19
CA THR A 71 -6.71 -1.28 -25.52
C THR A 71 -7.01 -1.27 -24.02
N LEU A 72 -6.95 -0.11 -23.37
CA LEU A 72 -7.29 0.09 -21.97
C LEU A 72 -8.73 -0.32 -21.69
N ALA A 73 -9.69 0.09 -22.51
CA ALA A 73 -11.08 -0.31 -22.35
C ALA A 73 -11.30 -1.84 -22.44
N MET A 74 -10.46 -2.57 -23.19
CA MET A 74 -10.46 -4.03 -23.20
C MET A 74 -9.87 -4.59 -21.91
N ALA A 75 -8.70 -4.09 -21.49
CA ALA A 75 -8.02 -4.51 -20.27
C ALA A 75 -8.86 -4.25 -19.02
N GLU A 76 -9.51 -3.09 -18.92
CA GLU A 76 -10.44 -2.75 -17.84
C GLU A 76 -11.62 -3.71 -17.74
N ARG A 77 -12.22 -4.09 -18.88
CA ARG A 77 -13.30 -5.08 -18.90
C ARG A 77 -12.82 -6.43 -18.37
N ALA A 78 -11.62 -6.85 -18.80
CA ALA A 78 -11.01 -8.08 -18.32
C ALA A 78 -10.69 -8.00 -16.81
N ALA A 79 -10.13 -6.89 -16.33
CA ALA A 79 -9.81 -6.70 -14.91
C ALA A 79 -11.07 -6.73 -14.02
N ARG A 80 -12.19 -6.16 -14.49
CA ARG A 80 -13.47 -6.23 -13.80
C ARG A 80 -14.08 -7.64 -13.80
N ALA A 81 -13.96 -8.37 -14.91
CA ALA A 81 -14.48 -9.74 -15.02
C ALA A 81 -13.66 -10.76 -14.23
N PHE A 82 -12.35 -10.54 -14.10
CA PHE A 82 -11.40 -11.46 -13.46
C PHE A 82 -10.59 -10.74 -12.37
N PRO A 83 -11.23 -10.32 -11.27
CA PRO A 83 -10.59 -9.47 -10.26
C PRO A 83 -9.45 -10.16 -9.49
N ARG A 84 -9.38 -11.50 -9.54
CA ARG A 84 -8.36 -12.34 -8.88
C ARG A 84 -7.16 -12.69 -9.78
N SER A 85 -7.13 -12.19 -11.03
CA SER A 85 -6.01 -12.41 -11.95
C SER A 85 -4.95 -11.32 -11.77
N PRO A 86 -3.79 -11.62 -11.17
CA PRO A 86 -2.73 -10.63 -11.00
C PRO A 86 -2.03 -10.30 -12.33
N VAL A 87 -2.11 -11.19 -13.33
CA VAL A 87 -1.61 -10.96 -14.70
C VAL A 87 -2.38 -9.82 -15.37
N ILE A 88 -3.71 -9.89 -15.33
CA ILE A 88 -4.57 -8.88 -15.94
C ILE A 88 -4.41 -7.55 -15.19
N ALA A 89 -4.28 -7.59 -13.86
CA ALA A 89 -4.03 -6.40 -13.05
C ALA A 89 -2.68 -5.73 -13.43
N SER A 90 -1.60 -6.50 -13.59
CA SER A 90 -0.30 -5.98 -14.04
C SER A 90 -0.39 -5.33 -15.42
N PHE A 91 -1.02 -6.00 -16.37
CA PHE A 91 -1.21 -5.45 -17.72
C PHE A 91 -2.04 -4.16 -17.71
N HIS A 92 -3.12 -4.13 -16.94
CA HIS A 92 -4.00 -2.98 -16.78
C HIS A 92 -3.27 -1.79 -16.14
N ALA A 93 -2.55 -1.99 -15.03
CA ALA A 93 -1.78 -0.95 -14.36
C ALA A 93 -0.71 -0.34 -15.28
N ARG A 94 -0.01 -1.17 -16.06
CA ARG A 94 1.00 -0.72 -17.04
C ARG A 94 0.39 0.12 -18.16
N LEU A 95 -0.80 -0.22 -18.66
CA LEU A 95 -1.50 0.61 -19.65
C LEU A 95 -1.90 1.97 -19.07
N LEU A 96 -2.44 1.99 -17.85
CA LEU A 96 -2.78 3.23 -17.15
C LEU A 96 -1.56 4.12 -16.98
N PHE A 97 -0.42 3.54 -16.60
CA PHE A 97 0.85 4.27 -16.48
C PHE A 97 1.30 4.90 -17.81
N VAL A 98 1.32 4.13 -18.90
CA VAL A 98 1.71 4.64 -20.24
C VAL A 98 0.80 5.79 -20.69
N LEU A 99 -0.49 5.72 -20.34
CA LEU A 99 -1.46 6.77 -20.65
C LEU A 99 -1.35 8.01 -19.75
N GLY A 100 -0.44 8.00 -18.77
CA GLY A 100 -0.28 9.09 -17.79
C GLY A 100 -1.36 9.10 -16.70
N GLU A 101 -2.15 8.02 -16.56
CA GLU A 101 -3.19 7.88 -15.55
C GLU A 101 -2.59 7.34 -14.24
N TYR A 102 -1.61 8.06 -13.69
CA TYR A 102 -0.75 7.62 -12.58
C TYR A 102 -1.53 7.21 -11.34
N ASP A 103 -2.55 7.98 -10.96
CA ASP A 103 -3.37 7.70 -9.78
C ASP A 103 -4.19 6.40 -9.94
N ALA A 104 -4.68 6.11 -11.16
CA ALA A 104 -5.37 4.86 -11.45
C ALA A 104 -4.40 3.67 -11.51
N ALA A 105 -3.23 3.84 -12.14
CA ALA A 105 -2.18 2.83 -12.21
C ALA A 105 -1.74 2.40 -10.80
N GLU A 106 -1.49 3.38 -9.94
CA GLU A 106 -1.06 3.17 -8.56
C GLU A 106 -2.12 2.42 -7.74
N ARG A 107 -3.40 2.78 -7.86
CA ARG A 107 -4.50 2.06 -7.21
C ARG A 107 -4.59 0.61 -7.66
N GLU A 108 -4.40 0.36 -8.95
CA GLU A 108 -4.47 -1.00 -9.50
C GLU A 108 -3.30 -1.86 -8.99
N CYS A 109 -2.09 -1.30 -8.91
CA CYS A 109 -0.94 -1.97 -8.29
C CYS A 109 -1.24 -2.38 -6.84
N ARG A 110 -1.77 -1.47 -6.03
CA ARG A 110 -2.07 -1.78 -4.62
C ARG A 110 -3.18 -2.78 -4.45
N ARG A 111 -4.26 -2.62 -5.22
CA ARG A 111 -5.34 -3.61 -5.25
C ARG A 111 -4.80 -5.01 -5.54
N ALA A 112 -3.82 -5.12 -6.43
CA ALA A 112 -3.20 -6.40 -6.77
C ALA A 112 -2.25 -6.92 -5.68
N LEU A 113 -1.50 -6.05 -5.00
CA LEU A 113 -0.65 -6.42 -3.85
C LEU A 113 -1.48 -6.87 -2.64
N ASP A 114 -2.65 -6.26 -2.42
CA ASP A 114 -3.58 -6.59 -1.33
C ASP A 114 -4.55 -7.74 -1.71
N MET A 115 -4.37 -8.34 -2.89
CA MET A 115 -5.27 -9.36 -3.42
C MET A 115 -5.27 -10.61 -2.52
N LYS A 116 -6.45 -10.99 -2.04
CA LYS A 116 -6.63 -12.22 -1.26
C LYS A 116 -6.73 -13.41 -2.20
N GLU A 117 -5.89 -14.42 -1.94
CA GLU A 117 -5.88 -15.69 -2.67
C GLU A 117 -5.86 -15.50 -4.22
N PRO A 118 -4.79 -14.90 -4.77
CA PRO A 118 -4.68 -14.64 -6.21
C PRO A 118 -4.66 -15.94 -7.04
N ASP A 119 -5.22 -15.90 -8.24
CA ASP A 119 -5.12 -17.00 -9.20
C ASP A 119 -3.66 -17.24 -9.60
N ASP A 120 -3.32 -18.46 -10.02
CA ASP A 120 -1.95 -18.74 -10.46
C ASP A 120 -1.62 -17.96 -11.75
N PRO A 121 -0.59 -17.10 -11.76
CA PRO A 121 -0.23 -16.30 -12.92
C PRO A 121 0.00 -17.11 -14.20
N GLN A 122 0.42 -18.37 -14.07
CA GLN A 122 0.69 -19.24 -15.21
C GLN A 122 -0.55 -19.49 -16.07
N MET A 123 -1.74 -19.48 -15.46
CA MET A 123 -3.00 -19.75 -16.14
C MET A 123 -3.36 -18.64 -17.14
N ASP A 124 -3.01 -17.40 -16.82
CA ASP A 124 -3.43 -16.23 -17.57
C ASP A 124 -2.31 -15.56 -18.36
N CYS A 125 -1.04 -15.89 -18.09
CA CYS A 125 0.11 -15.23 -18.73
C CYS A 125 0.16 -15.41 -20.25
N ILE A 126 0.53 -14.32 -20.94
CA ILE A 126 0.69 -14.25 -22.40
C ILE A 126 1.98 -13.48 -22.72
N PRO A 127 2.94 -14.08 -23.45
CA PRO A 127 3.00 -15.50 -23.82
C PRO A 127 3.03 -16.44 -22.61
N ALA A 128 2.78 -17.73 -22.83
CA ALA A 128 2.92 -18.72 -21.76
C ALA A 128 4.32 -18.66 -21.13
N TRP A 129 4.40 -18.74 -19.80
CA TRP A 129 5.65 -18.67 -19.03
C TRP A 129 6.39 -17.32 -19.09
N SER A 130 5.71 -16.24 -19.51
CA SER A 130 6.29 -14.89 -19.52
C SER A 130 6.57 -14.32 -18.12
N ILE A 131 5.91 -14.86 -17.10
CA ILE A 131 6.15 -14.53 -15.69
C ILE A 131 7.11 -15.57 -15.11
N GLY A 132 8.20 -15.10 -14.53
CA GLY A 132 9.24 -15.96 -13.97
C GLY A 132 8.79 -16.63 -12.67
N GLY A 133 9.31 -17.83 -12.41
CA GLY A 133 9.07 -18.56 -11.16
C GLY A 133 8.65 -20.01 -11.38
N GLU A 134 9.31 -20.93 -10.67
CA GLU A 134 9.13 -22.37 -10.83
C GLU A 134 7.76 -22.85 -10.30
N ASN A 135 7.24 -22.20 -9.26
CA ASN A 135 5.97 -22.53 -8.62
C ASN A 135 5.07 -21.30 -8.47
N ARG A 136 3.83 -21.51 -8.02
CA ARG A 136 2.82 -20.45 -7.85
C ARG A 136 3.33 -19.30 -6.98
N GLY A 137 3.98 -19.61 -5.86
CA GLY A 137 4.53 -18.61 -4.94
C GLY A 137 5.59 -17.74 -5.61
N ALA A 138 6.56 -18.36 -6.30
CA ALA A 138 7.61 -17.63 -7.01
C ALA A 138 7.06 -16.72 -8.12
N ARG A 139 6.04 -17.16 -8.86
CA ARG A 139 5.36 -16.34 -9.87
C ARG A 139 4.64 -15.14 -9.28
N LEU A 140 3.98 -15.32 -8.14
CA LEU A 140 3.33 -14.24 -7.41
C LEU A 140 4.34 -13.22 -6.89
N VAL A 141 5.50 -13.67 -6.39
CA VAL A 141 6.61 -12.79 -6.01
C VAL A 141 7.12 -12.01 -7.21
N SER A 142 7.30 -12.65 -8.38
CA SER A 142 7.72 -11.95 -9.61
C SER A 142 6.73 -10.85 -9.99
N LEU A 143 5.43 -11.08 -9.90
CA LEU A 143 4.43 -10.04 -10.16
C LEU A 143 4.41 -8.95 -9.09
N ALA A 144 4.60 -9.31 -7.81
CA ALA A 144 4.73 -8.34 -6.75
C ALA A 144 5.92 -7.39 -7.01
N CYS A 145 7.06 -7.91 -7.48
CA CYS A 145 8.18 -7.07 -7.91
C CYS A 145 7.79 -6.13 -9.07
N GLU A 146 7.10 -6.64 -10.10
CA GLU A 146 6.62 -5.80 -11.22
C GLU A 146 5.69 -4.66 -10.76
N PHE A 147 4.83 -4.90 -9.75
CA PHE A 147 4.00 -3.85 -9.17
C PHE A 147 4.81 -2.81 -8.41
N HIS A 148 5.79 -3.22 -7.60
CA HIS A 148 6.67 -2.30 -6.88
C HIS A 148 7.55 -1.47 -7.84
N GLU A 149 8.06 -2.09 -8.91
CA GLU A 149 8.78 -1.38 -9.97
C GLU A 149 7.90 -0.30 -10.61
N LEU A 150 6.63 -0.62 -10.92
CA LEU A 150 5.72 0.37 -11.48
C LEU A 150 5.39 1.49 -10.50
N LEU A 151 5.22 1.18 -9.21
CA LEU A 151 5.07 2.20 -8.16
C LEU A 151 6.30 3.10 -8.06
N ASN A 152 7.50 2.54 -8.15
CA ASN A 152 8.75 3.31 -8.19
C ASN A 152 8.84 4.20 -9.44
N LYS A 153 8.40 3.72 -10.61
CA LYS A 153 8.33 4.54 -11.83
C LYS A 153 7.37 5.73 -11.66
N ILE A 154 6.24 5.55 -10.96
CA ILE A 154 5.32 6.65 -10.63
C ILE A 154 6.00 7.66 -9.70
N LEU A 155 6.75 7.18 -8.71
CA LEU A 155 7.50 8.04 -7.79
C LEU A 155 8.56 8.87 -8.51
N VAL A 156 9.35 8.25 -9.38
CA VAL A 156 10.36 8.95 -10.19
C VAL A 156 9.70 9.99 -11.09
N ALA A 157 8.64 9.63 -11.80
CA ALA A 157 7.92 10.57 -12.66
C ALA A 157 7.36 11.77 -11.86
N ALA A 158 6.87 11.54 -10.63
CA ALA A 158 6.37 12.60 -9.76
C ALA A 158 7.49 13.50 -9.24
N SER A 159 8.66 12.94 -8.93
CA SER A 159 9.86 13.70 -8.55
C SER A 159 10.33 14.58 -9.72
N ASP A 160 10.45 14.01 -10.91
CA ASP A 160 10.87 14.75 -12.11
C ASP A 160 9.89 15.88 -12.45
N TYR A 161 8.58 15.63 -12.31
CA TYR A 161 7.55 16.65 -12.51
C TYR A 161 7.60 17.75 -11.45
N TRP A 162 7.81 17.38 -10.19
CA TRP A 162 7.99 18.35 -9.12
C TRP A 162 9.19 19.27 -9.40
N ASP A 163 10.29 18.70 -9.88
CA ASP A 163 11.50 19.43 -10.22
C ASP A 163 11.36 20.28 -11.49
N SER A 164 10.42 19.95 -12.38
CA SER A 164 10.11 20.76 -13.56
C SER A 164 9.14 21.91 -13.28
N MET A 165 8.33 21.85 -12.22
CA MET A 165 7.40 22.93 -11.86
C MET A 165 8.15 24.26 -11.64
N SER A 166 7.82 25.26 -12.46
CA SER A 166 8.54 26.52 -12.59
C SER A 166 8.14 27.52 -11.50
N GLY A 167 9.02 27.71 -10.51
CA GLY A 167 8.94 28.80 -9.54
C GLY A 167 8.71 28.32 -8.11
N GLU A 168 9.48 28.90 -7.20
CA GLU A 168 9.35 28.66 -5.75
C GLU A 168 7.93 28.95 -5.25
N SER A 169 7.25 29.97 -5.80
CA SER A 169 5.86 30.30 -5.46
C SER A 169 4.84 29.23 -5.86
N GLN A 170 5.03 28.53 -6.98
CA GLN A 170 4.12 27.46 -7.41
C GLN A 170 4.25 26.24 -6.48
N ARG A 171 5.50 25.87 -6.17
CA ARG A 171 5.81 24.78 -5.23
C ARG A 171 5.35 25.10 -3.81
N ASP A 172 5.61 26.32 -3.35
CA ASP A 172 5.18 26.79 -2.03
C ASP A 172 3.65 26.89 -1.95
N GLY A 173 2.99 27.28 -3.04
CA GLY A 173 1.52 27.25 -3.14
C GLY A 173 0.96 25.84 -3.04
N PHE A 174 1.61 24.85 -3.65
CA PHE A 174 1.19 23.45 -3.56
C PHE A 174 1.30 22.90 -2.13
N LEU A 175 2.26 23.38 -1.34
CA LEU A 175 2.44 23.01 0.07
C LEU A 175 1.54 23.80 1.03
N ARG A 176 0.55 24.54 0.52
CA ARG A 176 -0.45 25.24 1.34
C ARG A 176 -1.81 24.60 1.13
N LEU A 177 -2.41 24.14 2.22
CA LEU A 177 -3.72 23.49 2.20
C LEU A 177 -4.71 24.26 3.04
N ARG A 178 -5.89 24.54 2.46
CA ARG A 178 -6.99 25.15 3.20
C ARG A 178 -7.58 24.16 4.21
N PHE A 179 -8.05 24.69 5.33
CA PHE A 179 -8.63 23.88 6.42
C PHE A 179 -9.88 23.12 5.98
N ASP A 180 -10.73 23.74 5.17
CA ASP A 180 -11.95 23.12 4.65
C ASP A 180 -11.64 21.91 3.77
N VAL A 181 -10.60 21.98 2.93
CA VAL A 181 -10.12 20.87 2.09
C VAL A 181 -9.65 19.71 2.96
N LEU A 182 -8.81 19.97 3.98
CA LEU A 182 -8.35 18.93 4.89
C LEU A 182 -9.50 18.33 5.70
N GLN A 183 -10.47 19.15 6.11
CA GLN A 183 -11.67 18.69 6.79
C GLN A 183 -12.52 17.77 5.90
N ASP A 184 -12.66 18.11 4.62
CA ASP A 184 -13.40 17.29 3.65
C ASP A 184 -12.70 15.96 3.36
N GLU A 185 -11.37 15.95 3.26
CA GLU A 185 -10.61 14.69 3.18
C GLU A 185 -10.76 13.86 4.46
N TYR A 186 -10.76 14.48 5.64
CA TYR A 186 -11.00 13.77 6.90
C TYR A 186 -12.41 13.17 6.97
N ARG A 187 -13.45 13.87 6.50
CA ARG A 187 -14.83 13.36 6.45
C ARG A 187 -14.98 12.10 5.61
N LYS A 188 -14.10 11.89 4.62
CA LYS A 188 -14.06 10.65 3.83
C LYS A 188 -13.55 9.46 4.64
N VAL A 189 -12.72 9.72 5.65
CA VAL A 189 -12.15 8.74 6.59
C VAL A 189 -13.12 8.47 7.74
N ASP A 190 -13.57 9.53 8.41
CA ASP A 190 -14.42 9.47 9.59
C ASP A 190 -15.71 10.26 9.38
N ARG A 191 -16.79 9.54 9.11
CA ARG A 191 -18.12 10.12 8.90
C ARG A 191 -18.73 10.69 10.19
N SER A 192 -18.21 10.33 11.37
CA SER A 192 -18.73 10.82 12.65
C SER A 192 -18.41 12.30 12.89
N CYS A 193 -17.46 12.87 12.12
CA CYS A 193 -16.98 14.25 12.29
C CYS A 193 -16.53 14.56 13.72
N ALA A 194 -16.02 13.56 14.46
CA ALA A 194 -15.58 13.72 15.85
C ALA A 194 -14.33 14.61 16.01
N PHE A 195 -13.68 14.97 14.90
CA PHE A 195 -12.50 15.82 14.85
C PHE A 195 -12.72 16.94 13.83
N ALA A 196 -12.55 18.18 14.28
CA ALA A 196 -12.59 19.37 13.43
C ALA A 196 -11.23 20.08 13.39
N MET A 197 -10.84 20.57 12.22
CA MET A 197 -9.62 21.37 12.05
C MET A 197 -9.66 22.67 12.86
N SER A 198 -10.86 23.23 13.11
CA SER A 198 -11.07 24.37 14.00
C SER A 198 -10.67 24.07 15.45
N ASP A 199 -10.88 22.83 15.92
CA ASP A 199 -10.51 22.42 17.27
C ASP A 199 -8.99 22.38 17.43
N VAL A 200 -8.27 22.01 16.36
CA VAL A 200 -6.81 22.03 16.33
C VAL A 200 -6.30 23.46 16.45
N ARG A 201 -6.82 24.38 15.64
CA ARG A 201 -6.41 25.78 15.69
C ARG A 201 -6.69 26.40 17.06
N SER A 202 -7.90 26.21 17.58
CA SER A 202 -8.28 26.71 18.90
C SER A 202 -7.33 26.20 19.99
N PHE A 203 -7.00 24.91 19.96
CA PHE A 203 -6.06 24.30 20.89
C PHE A 203 -4.65 24.90 20.78
N VAL A 204 -4.11 25.03 19.57
CA VAL A 204 -2.77 25.58 19.36
C VAL A 204 -2.72 27.06 19.71
N GLU A 205 -3.77 27.82 19.45
CA GLU A 205 -3.86 29.23 19.81
C GLU A 205 -3.92 29.43 21.34
N GLU A 206 -4.69 28.61 22.04
CA GLU A 206 -4.85 28.66 23.50
C GLU A 206 -3.57 28.19 24.23
N HIS A 207 -3.00 27.07 23.81
CA HIS A 207 -1.92 26.41 24.54
C HIS A 207 -0.53 26.64 23.98
N LYS A 208 -0.42 27.25 22.78
CA LYS A 208 0.85 27.43 22.04
C LYS A 208 1.63 26.11 21.86
N ALA A 209 0.91 25.00 21.78
CA ALA A 209 1.44 23.66 21.65
C ALA A 209 0.61 22.83 20.68
N TRP A 210 1.24 21.89 19.98
CA TRP A 210 0.58 20.91 19.11
C TRP A 210 0.35 19.57 19.79
N ARG A 211 1.13 19.32 20.85
CA ARG A 211 1.15 18.06 21.60
C ARG A 211 0.34 18.20 22.87
N PHE A 212 -0.33 17.11 23.22
CA PHE A 212 -0.96 16.94 24.52
C PHE A 212 -0.99 15.48 24.91
N TRP A 213 -1.09 15.22 26.20
CA TRP A 213 -1.40 13.91 26.73
C TRP A 213 -2.88 13.82 27.07
N ASP A 214 -3.53 12.76 26.59
CA ASP A 214 -4.89 12.44 26.99
C ASP A 214 -4.89 11.47 28.18
N CYS A 215 -5.73 11.74 29.17
CA CYS A 215 -5.99 10.77 30.23
C CYS A 215 -6.70 9.54 29.63
N PRO A 216 -6.19 8.30 29.86
CA PRO A 216 -6.83 7.11 29.29
C PRO A 216 -8.11 6.69 30.03
N ILE A 217 -8.39 7.26 31.21
CA ILE A 217 -9.52 6.89 32.07
C ILE A 217 -10.63 7.96 32.02
N CYS A 218 -10.26 9.24 32.02
CA CYS A 218 -11.22 10.33 31.88
C CYS A 218 -11.58 10.55 30.42
N ASP A 219 -12.85 10.86 30.16
CA ASP A 219 -13.21 11.31 28.82
C ASP A 219 -12.72 12.73 28.56
N ARG A 220 -11.94 12.89 27.47
CA ARG A 220 -11.50 14.17 26.87
C ARG A 220 -10.68 15.12 27.79
N LYS A 221 -9.98 14.60 28.79
CA LYS A 221 -9.06 15.42 29.60
C LYS A 221 -7.64 15.42 29.02
N LYS A 222 -7.28 16.58 28.47
CA LYS A 222 -6.00 16.88 27.84
C LYS A 222 -5.06 17.60 28.81
N PHE A 223 -3.76 17.34 28.68
CA PHE A 223 -2.70 17.99 29.45
C PHE A 223 -1.55 18.36 28.53
N VAL A 224 -1.09 19.61 28.60
CA VAL A 224 0.07 20.11 27.82
C VAL A 224 1.40 19.76 28.50
N GLU A 225 1.37 19.49 29.81
CA GLU A 225 2.56 19.11 30.58
C GLU A 225 2.36 17.73 31.20
N SER A 226 3.37 16.86 31.06
CA SER A 226 3.37 15.50 31.63
C SER A 226 3.22 15.50 33.17
N GLY A 227 3.75 16.52 33.85
CA GLY A 227 3.63 16.68 35.31
C GLY A 227 2.20 16.97 35.77
N LEU A 228 1.42 17.69 34.97
CA LEU A 228 0.00 17.93 35.22
C LEU A 228 -0.82 16.65 35.01
N LEU A 229 -0.47 15.86 34.00
CA LEU A 229 -1.06 14.52 33.80
C LEU A 229 -0.78 13.63 35.01
N LEU A 230 0.47 13.52 35.47
CA LEU A 230 0.82 12.72 36.65
C LEU A 230 0.02 13.15 37.88
N SER A 231 -0.03 14.45 38.13
CA SER A 231 -0.79 15.03 39.25
C SER A 231 -2.28 14.71 39.13
N HIS A 232 -2.84 14.77 37.92
CA HIS A 232 -4.22 14.39 37.66
C HIS A 232 -4.46 12.89 37.95
N MET A 233 -3.59 12.01 37.45
CA MET A 233 -3.72 10.56 37.60
C MET A 233 -3.65 10.14 39.07
N CYS A 234 -2.69 10.64 39.84
CA CYS A 234 -2.56 10.33 41.27
C CYS A 234 -3.77 10.81 42.09
N ASN A 235 -4.34 11.97 41.75
CA ASN A 235 -5.43 12.58 42.53
C ASN A 235 -6.83 12.08 42.15
N LYS A 236 -7.07 11.81 40.86
CA LYS A 236 -8.40 11.43 40.35
C LYS A 236 -8.52 9.94 40.05
N HIS A 237 -7.40 9.24 39.88
CA HIS A 237 -7.36 7.81 39.60
C HIS A 237 -6.44 7.03 40.55
N PRO A 238 -6.56 7.19 41.89
CA PRO A 238 -5.65 6.59 42.86
C PRO A 238 -5.67 5.05 42.86
N ARG A 239 -6.71 4.44 42.29
CA ARG A 239 -6.81 2.98 42.10
C ARG A 239 -5.99 2.47 40.91
N ALA A 240 -5.78 3.30 39.90
CA ALA A 240 -5.00 2.97 38.72
C ALA A 240 -3.54 3.42 38.88
N VAL A 241 -3.32 4.60 39.45
CA VAL A 241 -1.98 5.16 39.69
C VAL A 241 -1.83 5.48 41.17
N LEU A 242 -0.96 4.72 41.85
CA LEU A 242 -0.75 4.89 43.29
C LEU A 242 -0.09 6.25 43.57
N PRO A 243 -0.59 7.05 44.55
CA PRO A 243 -0.05 8.39 44.85
C PRO A 243 1.45 8.43 45.14
N ARG A 244 2.03 7.32 45.65
CA ARG A 244 3.47 7.20 45.90
C ARG A 244 4.30 7.39 44.62
N LEU A 245 3.76 7.11 43.43
CA LEU A 245 4.46 7.32 42.16
C LEU A 245 4.92 8.78 42.00
N GLN A 246 4.12 9.74 42.45
CA GLN A 246 4.46 11.15 42.36
C GLN A 246 5.73 11.52 43.14
N SER A 247 6.05 10.77 44.20
CA SER A 247 7.27 10.96 44.99
C SER A 247 8.51 10.26 44.43
N LEU A 248 8.34 9.42 43.39
CA LEU A 248 9.40 8.59 42.79
C LEU A 248 9.90 9.14 41.45
N LEU A 249 9.05 9.92 40.78
CA LEU A 249 9.35 10.58 39.52
C LEU A 249 9.88 11.98 39.81
N ASP A 250 11.15 12.21 39.49
CA ASP A 250 11.81 13.51 39.60
C ASP A 250 11.40 14.44 38.45
N ARG A 251 11.64 15.75 38.59
CA ARG A 251 11.35 16.76 37.56
C ARG A 251 12.07 16.48 36.23
N THR A 252 13.23 15.81 36.29
CA THR A 252 14.03 15.35 35.12
C THR A 252 13.40 14.18 34.39
N THR A 253 12.74 13.24 35.09
CA THR A 253 11.95 12.16 34.46
C THR A 253 10.59 12.63 33.92
N LEU A 254 10.19 13.86 34.26
CA LEU A 254 8.97 14.52 33.79
C LEU A 254 9.25 15.55 32.68
N GLY A 255 10.53 15.76 32.34
CA GLY A 255 10.92 16.66 31.26
C GLY A 255 10.44 16.14 29.91
N ASP A 256 10.02 17.05 29.05
CA ASP A 256 9.62 16.79 27.66
C ASP A 256 10.76 16.14 26.83
N GLU A 257 12.00 16.19 27.34
CA GLU A 257 13.20 15.57 26.75
C GLU A 257 13.15 14.03 26.65
N ALA A 258 12.21 13.37 27.33
CA ALA A 258 12.00 11.91 27.19
C ALA A 258 11.25 11.52 25.90
N LEU A 259 10.54 12.47 25.29
CA LEU A 259 10.17 12.39 23.89
C LEU A 259 11.40 12.91 23.14
N GLU A 260 12.17 12.02 22.51
CA GLU A 260 13.09 12.50 21.48
C GLU A 260 12.26 13.42 20.59
N SER A 261 12.68 14.68 20.51
CA SER A 261 12.02 15.65 19.67
C SER A 261 12.07 15.04 18.28
N ASP A 262 10.93 14.55 17.81
CA ASP A 262 10.76 14.22 16.42
C ASP A 262 10.73 15.58 15.71
N ASP A 263 11.92 16.17 15.53
CA ASP A 263 12.21 17.43 14.83
C ASP A 263 11.58 17.41 13.41
N SER A 264 11.25 16.20 12.95
CA SER A 264 10.38 15.81 11.85
C SER A 264 9.12 16.67 11.69
N LEU A 265 8.44 17.07 12.79
CA LEU A 265 7.16 17.77 12.74
C LEU A 265 7.26 19.31 12.77
N ASP A 266 8.46 19.89 12.79
CA ASP A 266 8.66 21.35 12.95
C ASP A 266 8.37 22.17 11.67
N GLY A 267 8.00 21.52 10.58
CA GLY A 267 7.65 22.17 9.32
C GLY A 267 6.18 22.53 9.13
N VAL A 268 5.32 22.38 10.15
CA VAL A 268 3.87 22.67 10.06
C VAL A 268 3.54 24.00 10.72
N THR A 269 2.94 24.90 9.97
CA THR A 269 2.55 26.23 10.45
C THR A 269 1.15 26.61 10.02
N PHE A 270 0.53 27.55 10.73
CA PHE A 270 -0.71 28.19 10.28
C PHE A 270 -0.41 29.46 9.51
N CYS A 271 -1.23 29.70 8.50
CA CYS A 271 -1.18 30.89 7.66
C CYS A 271 -2.61 31.23 7.22
N GLU A 272 -2.82 32.45 6.71
CA GLU A 272 -4.06 32.85 6.07
C GLU A 272 -3.80 33.14 4.59
N ASP A 273 -4.78 32.87 3.75
CA ASP A 273 -4.73 33.29 2.34
C ASP A 273 -5.15 34.77 2.19
N SER A 274 -5.11 35.28 0.95
CA SER A 274 -5.51 36.65 0.64
C SER A 274 -6.99 36.97 0.91
N ALA A 275 -7.80 35.94 1.19
CA ALA A 275 -9.22 36.04 1.52
C ALA A 275 -9.48 35.73 3.01
N GLU A 276 -8.43 35.79 3.85
CA GLU A 276 -8.50 35.51 5.30
C GLU A 276 -8.98 34.09 5.62
N GLN A 277 -8.76 33.13 4.71
CA GLN A 277 -9.08 31.72 4.95
C GLN A 277 -7.93 30.99 5.62
N ASP A 278 -8.27 30.17 6.60
CA ASP A 278 -7.31 29.37 7.36
C ASP A 278 -6.61 28.33 6.49
N MET A 279 -5.28 28.38 6.51
CA MET A 279 -4.41 27.46 5.80
C MET A 279 -3.39 26.81 6.72
N ILE A 280 -3.01 25.58 6.36
CA ILE A 280 -1.83 24.89 6.88
C ILE A 280 -0.73 25.00 5.83
N CYS A 281 0.41 25.51 6.26
CA CYS A 281 1.61 25.70 5.48
C CYS A 281 2.62 24.61 5.87
N PHE A 282 3.09 23.83 4.89
CA PHE A 282 4.17 22.86 5.06
C PHE A 282 5.48 23.42 4.50
N SER A 283 6.57 23.36 5.27
CA SER A 283 7.89 23.75 4.76
C SER A 283 8.48 22.68 3.83
N LYS A 284 9.40 23.05 2.94
CA LYS A 284 10.17 22.08 2.13
C LYS A 284 11.06 21.17 2.98
N SER A 285 11.48 21.65 4.16
CA SER A 285 12.17 20.84 5.17
C SER A 285 11.24 19.96 5.99
N SER A 286 9.91 20.12 5.86
CA SER A 286 8.95 19.33 6.61
C SER A 286 9.02 17.87 6.19
N ASP A 287 8.78 17.00 7.15
CA ASP A 287 8.62 15.58 6.91
C ASP A 287 7.58 15.27 5.84
N VAL A 288 6.55 16.10 5.66
CA VAL A 288 5.57 15.90 4.57
C VAL A 288 6.25 15.85 3.23
N PHE A 289 7.20 16.76 2.96
CA PHE A 289 7.90 16.83 1.69
C PHE A 289 8.84 15.63 1.51
N LYS A 290 9.64 15.33 2.53
CA LYS A 290 10.51 14.14 2.56
C LYS A 290 9.68 12.88 2.31
N TRP A 291 8.64 12.66 3.11
CA TRP A 291 7.81 11.47 3.03
C TRP A 291 6.85 11.43 1.84
N LEU A 292 6.60 12.55 1.14
CA LEU A 292 5.81 12.54 -0.10
C LEU A 292 6.46 11.62 -1.14
N PHE A 293 7.80 11.58 -1.18
CA PHE A 293 8.57 10.78 -2.13
C PHE A 293 9.25 9.55 -1.50
N TYR A 294 9.65 9.60 -0.22
CA TYR A 294 10.29 8.44 0.44
C TYR A 294 9.31 7.35 0.90
N ALA A 295 8.10 7.72 1.31
CA ALA A 295 7.04 6.76 1.65
C ALA A 295 5.66 7.41 1.40
N PRO A 296 5.23 7.55 0.14
CA PRO A 296 3.95 8.20 -0.18
C PRO A 296 2.82 7.51 0.60
N SER A 297 1.98 8.29 1.29
CA SER A 297 0.77 7.77 1.96
C SER A 297 -0.23 7.40 0.90
N SER A 298 -0.10 6.18 0.42
CA SER A 298 -0.63 5.83 -0.86
C SER A 298 -1.70 4.78 -0.61
N GLY A 299 -2.90 5.23 -0.23
CA GLY A 299 -4.04 4.34 0.02
C GLY A 299 -4.08 3.63 1.38
N VAL A 300 -3.09 3.80 2.27
CA VAL A 300 -3.31 3.50 3.70
C VAL A 300 -4.32 4.52 4.18
N GLY A 301 -5.58 4.09 4.34
CA GLY A 301 -6.61 4.93 4.93
C GLY A 301 -6.10 5.41 6.28
N ALA A 302 -6.03 6.73 6.46
CA ALA A 302 -5.79 7.27 7.79
C ALA A 302 -6.80 6.60 8.73
N LYS A 303 -6.37 6.11 9.89
CA LYS A 303 -7.34 5.64 10.87
C LYS A 303 -8.18 6.83 11.33
N PRO A 304 -9.49 6.67 11.55
CA PRO A 304 -10.29 7.69 12.22
C PRO A 304 -9.59 8.15 13.49
N PHE A 305 -9.56 9.47 13.72
CA PHE A 305 -8.94 10.03 14.91
C PHE A 305 -9.49 9.39 16.20
N PRO A 306 -10.81 9.08 16.34
CA PRO A 306 -11.34 8.35 17.48
C PRO A 306 -10.73 6.95 17.68
N GLU A 307 -10.49 6.19 16.60
CA GLU A 307 -9.87 4.86 16.69
C GLU A 307 -8.43 4.96 17.18
N LEU A 308 -7.69 5.96 16.69
CA LEU A 308 -6.33 6.24 17.15
C LEU A 308 -6.30 6.64 18.64
N LEU A 309 -7.26 7.46 19.07
CA LEU A 309 -7.44 7.78 20.49
C LEU A 309 -7.70 6.52 21.31
N GLU A 310 -8.64 5.67 20.88
CA GLU A 310 -9.01 4.45 21.57
C GLU A 310 -7.83 3.49 21.70
N GLN A 311 -7.11 3.24 20.61
CA GLN A 311 -5.90 2.40 20.63
C GLN A 311 -4.83 2.93 21.59
N LYS A 312 -4.64 4.25 21.64
CA LYS A 312 -3.71 4.90 22.58
C LYS A 312 -4.21 4.79 24.03
N ARG A 313 -5.51 4.93 24.27
CA ARG A 313 -6.12 4.75 25.60
C ARG A 313 -5.95 3.31 26.10
N GLU A 314 -6.23 2.32 25.26
CA GLU A 314 -6.04 0.90 25.58
C GLU A 314 -4.60 0.59 25.96
N LYS A 315 -3.64 1.03 25.12
CA LYS A 315 -2.21 0.87 25.40
C LYS A 315 -1.80 1.58 26.69
N GLY A 316 -2.30 2.79 26.91
CA GLY A 316 -2.10 3.54 28.15
C GLY A 316 -2.59 2.77 29.37
N CYS A 317 -3.81 2.23 29.35
CA CYS A 317 -4.37 1.43 30.43
C CYS A 317 -3.54 0.18 30.74
N MET A 318 -3.06 -0.55 29.73
CA MET A 318 -2.19 -1.72 29.93
C MET A 318 -0.88 -1.36 30.63
N LEU A 319 -0.27 -0.23 30.25
CA LEU A 319 0.96 0.26 30.88
C LEU A 319 0.70 0.70 32.33
N LEU A 320 -0.43 1.35 32.61
CA LEU A 320 -0.81 1.74 33.97
C LEU A 320 -0.97 0.53 34.89
N GLU A 321 -1.57 -0.57 34.41
CA GLU A 321 -1.66 -1.81 35.20
C GLU A 321 -0.27 -2.41 35.48
N SER A 322 0.62 -2.40 34.49
CA SER A 322 2.01 -2.85 34.67
C SER A 322 2.78 -2.02 35.70
N ILE A 323 2.61 -0.68 35.66
CA ILE A 323 3.19 0.24 36.64
C ILE A 323 2.62 -0.03 38.03
N LYS A 324 1.30 -0.21 38.13
CA LYS A 324 0.60 -0.48 39.39
C LYS A 324 1.15 -1.75 40.05
N ASP A 325 1.31 -2.82 39.29
CA ASP A 325 1.81 -4.08 39.83
C ASP A 325 3.27 -3.99 40.28
N LYS A 326 4.12 -3.29 39.52
CA LYS A 326 5.51 -3.01 39.96
C LYS A 326 5.58 -2.15 41.21
N LEU A 327 4.69 -1.16 41.35
CA LEU A 327 4.62 -0.33 42.55
C LEU A 327 4.14 -1.10 43.78
N LYS A 328 3.26 -2.10 43.63
CA LYS A 328 2.83 -2.97 44.76
C LYS A 328 3.97 -3.81 45.30
N THR A 329 4.87 -4.28 44.43
CA THR A 329 6.05 -5.08 44.80
C THR A 329 7.24 -4.23 45.23
N LEU A 330 7.15 -2.90 45.15
CA LEU A 330 8.26 -2.00 45.44
C LEU A 330 8.51 -1.89 46.96
N PRO A 331 9.73 -2.18 47.44
CA PRO A 331 10.06 -2.07 48.86
C PRO A 331 9.74 -0.68 49.44
N ALA A 332 9.36 -0.66 50.73
CA ALA A 332 9.12 0.60 51.44
C ALA A 332 10.44 1.34 51.75
N ASP A 333 11.51 0.57 52.00
CA ASP A 333 12.85 1.08 52.25
C ASP A 333 13.47 1.60 50.95
N LYS A 334 13.75 2.91 50.90
CA LYS A 334 14.37 3.56 49.75
C LYS A 334 15.87 3.29 49.63
N SER A 335 16.50 2.76 50.68
CA SER A 335 17.93 2.48 50.73
C SER A 335 18.28 1.03 50.35
N SER A 336 17.28 0.18 50.10
CA SER A 336 17.51 -1.21 49.72
C SER A 336 18.01 -1.34 48.27
N THR A 337 18.81 -2.38 48.03
CA THR A 337 19.28 -2.76 46.69
C THR A 337 18.09 -3.08 45.77
N GLU A 338 17.11 -3.82 46.28
CA GLU A 338 15.86 -4.16 45.58
C GLU A 338 15.08 -2.91 45.11
N PHE A 339 15.06 -1.84 45.92
CA PHE A 339 14.44 -0.58 45.55
C PHE A 339 15.22 0.11 44.42
N SER A 340 16.55 0.13 44.53
CA SER A 340 17.43 0.73 43.53
C SER A 340 17.36 0.04 42.16
N GLU A 341 17.12 -1.28 42.13
CA GLU A 341 16.95 -2.08 40.91
C GLU A 341 15.56 -1.92 40.28
N ALA A 342 14.50 -1.78 41.11
CA ALA A 342 13.13 -1.69 40.63
C ALA A 342 12.74 -0.28 40.12
N LEU A 343 13.33 0.78 40.67
CA LEU A 343 13.00 2.16 40.34
C LEU A 343 13.24 2.52 38.85
N PRO A 344 14.36 2.14 38.21
CA PRO A 344 14.57 2.37 36.78
C PRO A 344 13.47 1.77 35.91
N ARG A 345 13.00 0.56 36.25
CA ARG A 345 11.93 -0.11 35.50
C ARG A 345 10.59 0.62 35.60
N ILE A 346 10.27 1.18 36.77
CA ILE A 346 9.05 1.99 36.96
C ILE A 346 9.15 3.29 36.14
N ARG A 347 10.33 3.92 36.10
CA ARG A 347 10.59 5.12 35.30
C ARG A 347 10.47 4.83 33.80
N GLU A 348 11.03 3.71 33.34
CA GLU A 348 10.91 3.24 31.95
C GLU A 348 9.44 3.03 31.57
N LEU A 349 8.67 2.30 32.37
CA LEU A 349 7.24 2.07 32.11
C LEU A 349 6.43 3.37 32.11
N TRP A 350 6.76 4.34 32.98
CA TRP A 350 6.12 5.66 32.97
C TRP A 350 6.46 6.43 31.69
N ASN A 351 7.70 6.37 31.22
CA ASN A 351 8.10 6.99 29.96
C ASN A 351 7.39 6.33 28.77
N GLU A 352 7.28 5.00 28.75
CA GLU A 352 6.48 4.28 27.75
C GLU A 352 5.01 4.70 27.79
N PHE A 353 4.45 4.89 28.99
CA PHE A 353 3.09 5.40 29.17
C PHE A 353 2.94 6.80 28.58
N LEU A 354 3.87 7.72 28.85
CA LEU A 354 3.87 9.07 28.28
C LEU A 354 3.97 9.01 26.74
N LYS A 355 4.84 8.17 26.18
CA LYS A 355 4.97 7.97 24.73
C LYS A 355 3.70 7.37 24.10
N ALA A 356 3.02 6.47 24.81
CA ALA A 356 1.77 5.87 24.33
C ALA A 356 0.60 6.87 24.35
N SER A 357 0.52 7.70 25.39
CA SER A 357 -0.61 8.61 25.65
C SER A 357 -0.48 10.00 25.00
N VAL A 358 0.71 10.39 24.52
CA VAL A 358 0.89 11.65 23.79
C VAL A 358 0.18 11.60 22.43
N LEU A 359 -0.44 12.70 22.07
CA LEU A 359 -1.03 12.97 20.76
C LEU A 359 -0.41 14.25 20.22
N ASP A 360 -0.01 14.22 18.95
CA ASP A 360 0.45 15.40 18.23
C ASP A 360 -0.53 15.63 17.06
N TYR A 361 -1.22 16.77 17.07
CA TYR A 361 -2.13 17.12 15.99
C TYR A 361 -1.41 17.20 14.64
N ARG A 362 -0.13 17.56 14.62
CA ARG A 362 0.66 17.60 13.38
C ARG A 362 0.74 16.23 12.75
N GLY A 363 1.00 15.15 13.51
CA GLY A 363 1.09 13.79 12.95
C GLY A 363 -0.19 13.34 12.24
N ALA A 364 -1.36 13.67 12.82
CA ALA A 364 -2.65 13.38 12.19
C ALA A 364 -2.86 14.21 10.91
N ILE A 365 -2.58 15.51 10.98
CA ILE A 365 -2.66 16.43 9.83
C ILE A 365 -1.71 16.01 8.71
N LEU A 366 -0.46 15.66 9.03
CA LEU A 366 0.55 15.25 8.05
C LEU A 366 0.12 14.00 7.30
N THR A 367 -0.50 13.04 7.98
CA THR A 367 -0.97 11.80 7.34
C THR A 367 -2.06 12.11 6.30
N LEU A 368 -3.02 12.95 6.65
CA LEU A 368 -4.10 13.37 5.76
C LEU A 368 -3.57 14.23 4.60
N ALA A 369 -2.78 15.25 4.92
CA ALA A 369 -2.18 16.17 3.96
C ALA A 369 -1.28 15.43 2.96
N ARG A 370 -0.42 14.51 3.42
CA ARG A 370 0.45 13.71 2.55
C ARG A 370 -0.35 12.88 1.53
N SER A 371 -1.42 12.24 1.98
CA SER A 371 -2.30 11.45 1.10
C SER A 371 -3.00 12.32 0.06
N PHE A 372 -3.50 13.49 0.48
CA PHE A 372 -4.14 14.46 -0.41
C PHE A 372 -3.16 15.02 -1.44
N LEU A 373 -2.02 15.57 -0.98
CA LEU A 373 -0.99 16.17 -1.83
C LEU A 373 -0.45 15.16 -2.84
N TRP A 374 -0.25 13.90 -2.44
CA TRP A 374 0.19 12.88 -3.37
C TRP A 374 -0.82 12.63 -4.50
N ARG A 375 -2.12 12.62 -4.18
CA ARG A 375 -3.20 12.46 -5.16
C ARG A 375 -3.26 13.67 -6.10
N GLU A 376 -3.20 14.87 -5.55
CA GLU A 376 -3.21 16.10 -6.35
C GLU A 376 -1.97 16.22 -7.23
N LEU A 377 -0.78 15.80 -6.76
CA LEU A 377 0.44 15.84 -7.57
C LEU A 377 0.29 14.96 -8.82
N LYS A 378 -0.14 13.71 -8.63
CA LYS A 378 -0.42 12.80 -9.76
C LYS A 378 -1.48 13.36 -10.70
N LYS A 379 -2.51 14.00 -10.16
CA LYS A 379 -3.55 14.64 -10.96
C LYS A 379 -2.98 15.80 -11.79
N CYS A 380 -2.16 16.66 -11.22
CA CYS A 380 -1.45 17.71 -11.95
C CYS A 380 -0.61 17.11 -13.09
N MET A 381 0.14 16.04 -12.83
CA MET A 381 0.92 15.34 -13.86
C MET A 381 0.03 14.81 -15.00
N THR A 382 -1.14 14.24 -14.68
CA THR A 382 -2.08 13.72 -15.67
C THR A 382 -2.74 14.82 -16.50
N GLU A 383 -3.05 15.96 -15.88
CA GLU A 383 -3.77 17.09 -16.49
C GLU A 383 -2.84 18.12 -17.15
N ASP A 384 -1.53 17.96 -17.00
CA ASP A 384 -0.52 18.87 -17.54
C ASP A 384 -0.59 18.97 -19.09
N PRO A 385 -0.85 20.16 -19.66
CA PRO A 385 -0.98 20.33 -21.10
C PRO A 385 0.28 20.00 -21.90
N GLU A 386 1.48 20.22 -21.34
CA GLU A 386 2.75 19.94 -22.02
C GLU A 386 2.99 18.44 -22.08
N LEU A 387 2.76 17.73 -20.98
CA LEU A 387 2.82 16.26 -20.95
C LEU A 387 1.74 15.64 -21.85
N ALA A 388 0.54 16.22 -21.88
CA ALA A 388 -0.54 15.78 -22.75
C ALA A 388 -0.22 15.99 -24.24
N ALA A 389 0.50 17.05 -24.60
CA ALA A 389 0.92 17.34 -25.98
C ALA A 389 2.00 16.37 -26.49
N LYS A 390 2.79 15.76 -25.60
CA LYS A 390 3.78 14.75 -25.98
C LYS A 390 3.07 13.52 -26.57
N LYS A 391 3.50 13.10 -27.76
CA LYS A 391 2.99 11.88 -28.42
C LYS A 391 3.48 10.64 -27.70
N ILE A 392 2.66 9.60 -27.65
CA ILE A 392 3.08 8.28 -27.14
C ILE A 392 3.67 7.46 -28.30
N SER A 393 4.94 7.08 -28.16
CA SER A 393 5.70 6.28 -29.13
C SER A 393 5.72 4.78 -28.76
N ALA A 394 6.27 3.94 -29.64
CA ALA A 394 6.49 2.53 -29.32
C ALA A 394 7.51 2.36 -28.19
N THR A 395 8.53 3.23 -28.16
CA THR A 395 9.58 3.24 -27.11
C THR A 395 9.00 3.51 -25.73
N ASP A 396 8.02 4.41 -25.61
CA ASP A 396 7.34 4.69 -24.33
C ASP A 396 6.56 3.45 -23.84
N ILE A 397 5.93 2.70 -24.75
CA ILE A 397 5.26 1.44 -24.42
C ILE A 397 6.31 0.41 -23.98
N ASP A 398 7.41 0.27 -24.71
CA ASP A 398 8.41 -0.76 -24.45
C ASP A 398 9.17 -0.52 -23.15
N ALA A 399 9.46 0.73 -22.78
CA ALA A 399 10.03 1.09 -21.48
C ALA A 399 9.18 0.61 -20.29
N VAL A 400 7.88 0.35 -20.52
CA VAL A 400 6.96 -0.16 -19.50
C VAL A 400 6.70 -1.65 -19.68
N PHE A 401 6.54 -2.14 -20.91
CA PHE A 401 6.06 -3.48 -21.23
C PHE A 401 7.14 -4.52 -21.56
N THR A 402 8.37 -4.10 -21.88
CA THR A 402 9.51 -5.01 -22.04
C THR A 402 10.32 -5.05 -20.76
N LYS A 403 10.71 -6.26 -20.33
CA LYS A 403 11.70 -6.41 -19.27
C LYS A 403 13.01 -5.95 -19.86
N GLU A 404 13.62 -4.91 -19.31
CA GLU A 404 15.03 -4.64 -19.58
C GLU A 404 15.78 -5.91 -19.18
N VAL A 405 16.30 -6.63 -20.17
CA VAL A 405 17.34 -7.61 -19.91
C VAL A 405 18.58 -6.76 -19.67
N GLU A 406 18.77 -6.27 -18.44
CA GLU A 406 20.07 -5.71 -18.08
C GLU A 406 21.12 -6.82 -18.19
N PRO A 407 22.15 -6.64 -19.03
CA PRO A 407 23.34 -7.44 -18.91
C PRO A 407 24.13 -6.97 -17.68
N SER A 408 24.77 -7.93 -17.02
CA SER A 408 25.79 -7.80 -15.96
C SER A 408 25.33 -7.55 -14.51
N ARG A 409 25.53 -8.62 -13.72
CA ARG A 409 25.87 -8.59 -12.29
C ARG A 409 26.80 -7.41 -11.98
N ILE A 410 26.33 -6.43 -11.23
CA ILE A 410 27.22 -5.57 -10.45
C ILE A 410 27.37 -6.25 -9.08
N SER A 411 28.53 -6.85 -8.88
CA SER A 411 29.02 -7.30 -7.60
C SER A 411 29.13 -6.11 -6.65
N PHE A 412 28.27 -6.03 -5.65
CA PHE A 412 28.63 -5.31 -4.43
C PHE A 412 29.67 -6.16 -3.70
N GLN A 413 30.95 -5.81 -3.85
CA GLN A 413 31.97 -6.19 -2.88
C GLN A 413 31.73 -5.34 -1.63
N PRO A 414 31.50 -5.95 -0.44
CA PRO A 414 31.62 -5.23 0.80
C PRO A 414 33.13 -5.13 1.11
N SER A 415 33.73 -3.97 0.87
CA SER A 415 35.06 -3.68 1.38
C SER A 415 34.98 -3.54 2.90
N GLN A 416 35.60 -4.51 3.58
CA GLN A 416 35.92 -4.49 4.99
C GLN A 416 36.75 -3.25 5.36
N ALA A 417 36.37 -2.56 6.44
CA ALA A 417 37.24 -2.21 7.56
C ALA A 417 36.34 -1.66 8.68
N ASP A 418 35.88 -2.49 9.62
CA ASP A 418 36.55 -2.94 10.86
C ASP A 418 36.25 -2.01 12.04
N GLY A 419 35.75 -2.59 13.15
CA GLY A 419 35.48 -1.83 14.38
C GLY A 419 34.35 -2.33 15.27
N ALA A 420 34.39 -3.62 15.60
CA ALA A 420 33.66 -4.39 16.61
C ALA A 420 33.01 -3.66 17.82
N LEU A 421 31.85 -4.20 18.26
CA LEU A 421 31.63 -4.90 19.55
C LEU A 421 30.11 -5.02 19.76
N MET A 422 29.50 -6.17 19.40
CA MET A 422 29.23 -7.31 20.30
C MET A 422 28.45 -6.91 21.56
N VAL A 423 27.23 -7.44 21.73
CA VAL A 423 26.95 -8.44 22.77
C VAL A 423 25.67 -9.20 22.39
N SER A 424 25.83 -10.51 22.51
CA SER A 424 24.97 -11.66 22.27
C SER A 424 23.75 -11.78 23.20
N GLY A 425 22.81 -12.64 22.80
CA GLY A 425 21.70 -13.11 23.63
C GLY A 425 20.88 -14.15 22.87
N ASP A 426 21.38 -15.38 22.89
CA ASP A 426 20.90 -16.61 22.24
C ASP A 426 19.46 -16.99 22.61
N TYR A 427 18.74 -17.70 21.73
CA TYR A 427 17.99 -18.90 22.09
C TYR A 427 17.81 -19.83 20.87
N GLU A 428 18.15 -21.09 21.12
CA GLU A 428 18.36 -22.20 20.19
C GLU A 428 17.09 -22.76 19.54
N GLU A 429 17.26 -23.20 18.28
CA GLU A 429 16.43 -24.19 17.61
C GLU A 429 16.55 -25.55 18.31
N SER A 430 15.43 -26.27 18.41
CA SER A 430 15.46 -27.71 18.68
C SER A 430 14.75 -28.45 17.55
N ASP A 431 15.56 -29.09 16.72
CA ASP A 431 15.19 -30.19 15.84
C ASP A 431 14.76 -31.40 16.68
N VAL A 432 13.60 -31.97 16.38
CA VAL A 432 13.33 -33.38 16.65
C VAL A 432 12.63 -33.97 15.44
N ASP A 433 13.43 -34.71 14.67
CA ASP A 433 12.99 -35.65 13.66
C ASP A 433 12.53 -36.97 14.32
N VAL A 434 11.85 -37.81 13.54
CA VAL A 434 11.68 -39.28 13.65
C VAL A 434 10.23 -39.82 13.78
N LYS A 435 9.85 -40.51 12.68
CA LYS A 435 9.00 -41.72 12.50
C LYS A 435 7.50 -41.61 12.27
N ASP A 436 7.15 -41.67 10.99
CA ASP A 436 6.47 -42.80 10.31
C ASP A 436 5.75 -43.84 11.20
N GLU A 437 4.43 -43.91 11.10
CA GLU A 437 3.64 -45.15 11.29
C GLU A 437 2.28 -45.04 10.57
N SER A 438 1.85 -46.17 10.04
CA SER A 438 0.80 -46.35 9.03
C SER A 438 -0.39 -47.16 9.59
N TYR A 439 -1.51 -47.11 8.84
CA TYR A 439 -2.80 -47.85 8.99
C TYR A 439 -3.74 -47.27 10.09
N GLU A 440 -5.06 -47.14 9.93
CA GLU A 440 -6.06 -47.95 9.24
C GLU A 440 -7.27 -47.13 8.69
N LYS A 441 -7.98 -47.72 7.72
CA LYS A 441 -9.35 -47.38 7.26
C LYS A 441 -10.39 -47.55 8.37
N PRO A 442 -11.59 -46.97 8.19
CA PRO A 442 -12.73 -47.86 7.99
C PRO A 442 -13.64 -47.46 6.82
N GLU A 443 -14.14 -48.51 6.17
CA GLU A 443 -15.23 -48.52 5.22
C GLU A 443 -16.55 -48.13 5.91
N ASN A 444 -17.41 -47.39 5.22
CA ASN A 444 -18.85 -47.61 5.32
C ASN A 444 -19.53 -47.20 4.02
N ASN A 445 -20.18 -48.21 3.42
CA ASN A 445 -21.06 -48.11 2.28
C ASN A 445 -22.33 -47.34 2.64
N MET A 446 -22.77 -46.43 1.77
CA MET A 446 -24.20 -46.25 1.53
C MET A 446 -24.43 -45.80 0.10
N GLU A 447 -24.98 -46.73 -0.67
CA GLU A 447 -25.41 -46.63 -2.06
C GLU A 447 -26.73 -45.87 -2.15
N SER A 448 -26.85 -44.90 -3.06
CA SER A 448 -28.14 -44.54 -3.70
C SER A 448 -27.97 -43.39 -4.71
N SER A 449 -28.10 -43.77 -5.99
CA SER A 449 -28.91 -43.11 -7.03
C SER A 449 -28.40 -41.81 -7.69
N ASP A 450 -27.79 -41.96 -8.86
CA ASP A 450 -27.81 -40.96 -9.94
C ASP A 450 -29.21 -40.83 -10.56
N PRO A 451 -29.53 -39.67 -11.16
CA PRO A 451 -30.21 -39.66 -12.44
C PRO A 451 -29.30 -39.07 -13.52
N ALA A 452 -29.13 -39.85 -14.59
CA ALA A 452 -28.43 -39.50 -15.81
C ALA A 452 -28.94 -38.18 -16.42
N ILE A 453 -28.02 -37.25 -16.65
CA ILE A 453 -28.23 -36.12 -17.58
C ILE A 453 -27.33 -36.35 -18.79
N SER A 454 -27.98 -36.36 -19.95
CA SER A 454 -27.43 -36.58 -21.29
C SER A 454 -26.23 -35.69 -21.63
N VAL A 455 -25.08 -36.31 -21.92
CA VAL A 455 -23.81 -35.66 -22.30
C VAL A 455 -23.65 -35.50 -23.84
N ALA A 456 -24.71 -35.67 -24.63
CA ALA A 456 -24.55 -35.81 -26.09
C ALA A 456 -24.62 -34.50 -26.91
N GLU A 457 -25.05 -33.35 -26.35
CA GLU A 457 -25.28 -32.14 -27.16
C GLU A 457 -24.20 -31.04 -27.05
N GLY A 458 -23.21 -31.16 -26.16
CA GLY A 458 -22.20 -30.12 -25.93
C GLY A 458 -20.96 -30.18 -26.85
N ASN A 459 -20.64 -31.35 -27.41
CA ASN A 459 -19.39 -31.52 -28.17
C ASN A 459 -19.47 -30.97 -29.60
N ASN A 460 -20.63 -31.06 -30.27
CA ASN A 460 -20.76 -30.59 -31.67
C ASN A 460 -20.68 -29.06 -31.80
N ASP A 461 -21.12 -28.30 -30.79
CA ASP A 461 -21.03 -26.83 -30.77
C ASP A 461 -19.58 -26.35 -30.59
N LEU A 462 -18.76 -27.11 -29.86
CA LEU A 462 -17.35 -26.81 -29.65
C LEU A 462 -16.51 -27.01 -30.92
N TYR A 463 -16.75 -28.10 -31.68
CA TYR A 463 -16.07 -28.34 -32.95
C TYR A 463 -16.48 -27.32 -34.03
N ALA A 464 -17.76 -26.96 -34.12
CA ALA A 464 -18.23 -25.92 -35.05
C ALA A 464 -17.62 -24.54 -34.76
N LYS A 465 -17.39 -24.22 -33.48
CA LYS A 465 -16.68 -22.99 -33.05
C LYS A 465 -15.19 -22.98 -33.41
N LEU A 466 -14.56 -24.15 -33.53
CA LEU A 466 -13.15 -24.31 -33.94
C LEU A 466 -12.95 -24.13 -35.45
N ASP A 467 -13.91 -24.56 -36.27
CA ASP A 467 -13.90 -24.33 -37.73
C ASP A 467 -13.98 -22.84 -38.08
N ILE A 468 -14.69 -22.04 -37.28
CA ILE A 468 -14.76 -20.57 -37.45
C ILE A 468 -13.41 -19.90 -37.16
N LEU A 469 -12.56 -20.53 -36.34
CA LEU A 469 -11.24 -20.04 -35.94
C LEU A 469 -10.09 -20.50 -36.87
N ASP A 470 -10.39 -21.20 -37.98
CA ASP A 470 -9.37 -21.92 -38.80
C ASP A 470 -8.53 -22.88 -37.92
N ILE A 471 -9.13 -23.43 -36.86
CA ILE A 471 -8.46 -24.42 -36.00
C ILE A 471 -8.81 -25.80 -36.55
N ASP A 472 -8.08 -26.21 -37.58
CA ASP A 472 -8.12 -27.60 -38.03
C ASP A 472 -7.66 -28.50 -36.87
N ALA A 473 -8.54 -29.38 -36.41
CA ALA A 473 -8.33 -30.30 -35.28
C ALA A 473 -7.74 -31.63 -35.76
N LYS A 474 -6.79 -31.59 -36.70
CA LYS A 474 -6.05 -32.75 -37.17
C LYS A 474 -4.55 -32.47 -37.12
N ILE A 475 -3.95 -32.93 -36.01
CA ILE A 475 -2.52 -33.22 -35.74
C ILE A 475 -1.56 -32.05 -35.97
#